data_AF-A0A386UKW4-F1
#
_entry.id   AF-A0A386UKW4-F1
#
_cell.length_a   1.000
_cell.length_b   1.000
_cell.length_c   1.000
_cell.angle_alpha   90.00
_cell.angle_beta   90.00
_cell.angle_gamma   90.00
#
_symmetry.space_group_name_H-M   'P 1'
#
loop_
_entity.id
_entity.type
_entity.pdbx_description
1 polymer ?
#
loop_
_entity_poly.entity_id
_entity_poly.type
_entity_poly.pdbx_seq_one_letter_code
_entity_poly.pdbx_strand_id
1 'polypeptide(L)'
;MNDGRNGTVKQIICIKWGTKFGPEFVNNLHAMIARNITPPFRLYCFTDDATALHPDIAVRPLPVFDYTPPVNTWGKWPKSRLWGDLGDVTGVVLFLDLDIVITGSLDDFFTFGDPDDTVLGLNPNTPLEKMGQTSVYRMRVGKLKPLQEIFRADPQAAADKYRYEQRFVTRNAPGGVKFWPRGWLAHFRMQCVPNFPFNYWREARIPRGTRIVIFPGNLNPPDAIAGRWSEKDQHRSALDHLRATFDGRRRESLSKHLRHYLRPVGWVDQLWRD
;
A
#
# COMPACT_ATOMS: atom_id res chain seq x y z
N MET A 1 10.01 -18.05 18.58
CA MET A 1 9.94 -17.51 17.19
C MET A 1 9.53 -16.05 17.30
N ASN A 2 10.11 -15.16 16.50
CA ASN A 2 9.73 -13.74 16.51
C ASN A 2 8.49 -13.57 15.59
N ASP A 3 7.30 -13.58 16.18
CA ASP A 3 6.03 -13.49 15.44
C ASP A 3 5.16 -12.29 15.84
N GLY A 4 5.66 -11.44 16.74
CA GLY A 4 4.97 -10.26 17.26
C GLY A 4 3.92 -10.58 18.34
N ARG A 5 3.79 -11.83 18.78
CA ARG A 5 2.91 -12.25 19.88
C ARG A 5 3.68 -12.37 21.20
N ASN A 6 2.95 -12.41 22.32
CA ASN A 6 3.49 -12.66 23.67
C ASN A 6 4.68 -11.76 24.06
N GLY A 7 4.64 -10.48 23.65
CA GLY A 7 5.71 -9.51 23.95
C GLY A 7 6.95 -9.58 23.05
N THR A 8 6.96 -10.45 22.03
CA THR A 8 8.02 -10.45 21.01
C THR A 8 7.92 -9.23 20.08
N VAL A 9 9.02 -8.86 19.45
CA VAL A 9 9.11 -7.64 18.62
C VAL A 9 8.23 -7.79 17.38
N LYS A 10 7.31 -6.85 17.19
CA LYS A 10 6.50 -6.76 15.97
C LYS A 10 7.34 -6.18 14.84
N GLN A 11 7.62 -7.00 13.84
CA GLN A 11 8.45 -6.60 12.70
C GLN A 11 7.57 -6.14 11.56
N ILE A 12 7.80 -4.90 11.12
CA ILE A 12 7.11 -4.29 9.99
C ILE A 12 8.15 -4.03 8.92
N ILE A 13 7.83 -4.32 7.68
CA ILE A 13 8.74 -4.12 6.54
C ILE A 13 8.09 -3.19 5.51
N CYS A 14 8.88 -2.33 4.89
CA CYS A 14 8.49 -1.55 3.73
C CYS A 14 9.63 -1.51 2.71
N ILE A 15 9.35 -1.07 1.50
CA ILE A 15 10.35 -0.98 0.42
C ILE A 15 10.24 0.37 -0.29
N LYS A 16 11.35 1.10 -0.33
CA LYS A 16 11.52 2.38 -1.04
C LYS A 16 12.57 2.17 -2.12
N TRP A 17 12.25 2.41 -3.38
CA TRP A 17 13.22 2.27 -4.48
C TRP A 17 13.05 3.41 -5.49
N GLY A 18 14.17 3.85 -6.05
CA GLY A 18 14.22 4.99 -6.95
C GLY A 18 13.69 6.27 -6.30
N THR A 19 13.15 7.17 -7.13
CA THR A 19 12.80 8.55 -6.73
C THR A 19 11.30 8.80 -6.61
N LYS A 20 10.44 7.78 -6.81
CA LYS A 20 8.98 7.97 -6.80
C LYS A 20 8.47 8.41 -5.42
N PHE A 21 9.03 7.84 -4.35
CA PHE A 21 8.63 8.14 -2.98
C PHE A 21 9.82 8.71 -2.23
N GLY A 22 9.69 9.93 -1.73
CA GLY A 22 10.71 10.59 -0.94
C GLY A 22 10.80 10.04 0.49
N PRO A 23 11.80 10.48 1.28
CA PRO A 23 11.99 10.03 2.66
C PRO A 23 10.78 10.31 3.56
N GLU A 24 10.00 11.36 3.28
CA GLU A 24 8.79 11.73 4.01
C GLU A 24 7.75 10.61 4.06
N PHE A 25 7.65 9.78 3.01
CA PHE A 25 6.72 8.65 3.00
C PHE A 25 7.10 7.59 4.03
N VAL A 26 8.40 7.32 4.19
CA VAL A 26 8.89 6.31 5.14
C VAL A 26 8.86 6.86 6.57
N ASN A 27 9.21 8.14 6.77
CA ASN A 27 9.17 8.80 8.07
C ASN A 27 7.73 8.91 8.59
N ASN A 28 6.80 9.38 7.74
CA ASN A 28 5.38 9.42 8.09
C ASN A 28 4.83 8.01 8.37
N LEU A 29 5.27 6.99 7.61
CA LEU A 29 4.90 5.60 7.89
C LEU A 29 5.39 5.14 9.26
N HIS A 30 6.66 5.40 9.60
CA HIS A 30 7.24 5.09 10.91
C HIS A 30 6.43 5.71 12.05
N ALA A 31 6.11 6.99 11.94
CA ALA A 31 5.39 7.69 12.99
C ALA A 31 3.92 7.25 13.09
N MET A 32 3.27 7.00 11.95
CA MET A 32 1.93 6.40 11.92
C MET A 32 1.89 5.03 12.59
N ILE A 33 2.92 4.19 12.37
CA ILE A 33 3.07 2.91 13.05
C ILE A 33 3.22 3.13 14.55
N ALA A 34 4.15 3.99 14.97
CA ALA A 34 4.44 4.27 16.39
C ALA A 34 3.20 4.70 17.17
N ARG A 35 2.33 5.52 16.55
CA ARG A 35 1.06 5.96 17.16
C ARG A 35 0.00 4.86 17.26
N ASN A 36 0.11 3.78 16.49
CA ASN A 36 -0.96 2.79 16.29
C ASN A 36 -0.52 1.34 16.57
N ILE A 37 0.61 1.11 17.21
CA ILE A 37 1.06 -0.24 17.57
C ILE A 37 1.56 -0.28 19.01
N THR A 38 1.24 -1.37 19.71
CA THR A 38 1.77 -1.59 21.06
C THR A 38 3.26 -2.00 20.95
N PRO A 39 4.20 -1.28 21.60
CA PRO A 39 5.61 -1.67 21.63
C PRO A 39 5.85 -3.05 22.29
N PRO A 40 6.99 -3.72 22.01
CA PRO A 40 8.07 -3.31 21.11
C PRO A 40 7.74 -3.60 19.63
N PHE A 41 8.16 -2.69 18.74
CA PHE A 41 8.11 -2.88 17.29
C PHE A 41 9.39 -2.42 16.62
N ARG A 42 9.62 -2.86 15.38
CA ARG A 42 10.73 -2.41 14.53
C ARG A 42 10.24 -2.26 13.10
N LEU A 43 10.47 -1.10 12.50
CA LEU A 43 10.26 -0.88 11.07
C LEU A 43 11.58 -1.10 10.33
N TYR A 44 11.58 -2.00 9.37
CA TYR A 44 12.67 -2.23 8.43
C TYR A 44 12.33 -1.64 7.06
N CYS A 45 13.16 -0.72 6.57
CA CYS A 45 13.03 -0.14 5.25
C CYS A 45 14.10 -0.74 4.33
N PHE A 46 13.67 -1.50 3.32
CA PHE A 46 14.56 -1.96 2.25
C PHE A 46 14.67 -0.87 1.19
N THR A 47 15.85 -0.29 1.00
CA THR A 47 16.03 0.84 0.08
C THR A 47 17.42 0.93 -0.58
N ASP A 48 17.45 1.59 -1.73
CA ASP A 48 18.66 2.01 -2.46
C ASP A 48 19.18 3.37 -2.00
N ASP A 49 18.37 4.14 -1.27
CA ASP A 49 18.73 5.47 -0.79
C ASP A 49 18.11 5.73 0.60
N ALA A 50 19.00 5.80 1.60
CA ALA A 50 18.65 6.00 3.01
C ALA A 50 18.67 7.47 3.45
N THR A 51 18.91 8.40 2.53
CA THR A 51 19.08 9.83 2.83
C THR A 51 17.82 10.37 3.53
N ALA A 52 18.03 11.11 4.62
CA ALA A 52 16.98 11.76 5.40
C ALA A 52 15.90 10.84 6.01
N LEU A 53 16.17 9.54 6.13
CA LEU A 53 15.32 8.63 6.90
C LEU A 53 15.50 8.84 8.41
N HIS A 54 14.41 8.71 9.17
CA HIS A 54 14.40 8.81 10.63
C HIS A 54 15.35 7.76 11.25
N PRO A 55 16.17 8.11 12.27
CA PRO A 55 17.23 7.24 12.81
C PRO A 55 16.73 5.92 13.43
N ASP A 56 15.48 5.88 13.91
CA ASP A 56 14.88 4.66 14.45
C ASP A 56 14.48 3.62 13.39
N ILE A 57 14.46 4.02 12.11
CA ILE A 57 14.14 3.12 11.00
C ILE A 57 15.34 2.20 10.75
N ALA A 58 15.11 0.89 10.78
CA ALA A 58 16.13 -0.09 10.43
C ALA A 58 16.32 -0.17 8.92
N VAL A 59 17.32 0.55 8.41
CA VAL A 59 17.63 0.53 6.98
C VAL A 59 18.33 -0.77 6.58
N ARG A 60 17.87 -1.38 5.49
CA ARG A 60 18.53 -2.51 4.82
C ARG A 60 18.67 -2.20 3.33
N PRO A 61 19.75 -2.67 2.67
CA PRO A 61 19.86 -2.55 1.22
C PRO A 61 18.72 -3.33 0.55
N LEU A 62 18.30 -2.90 -0.64
CA LEU A 62 17.38 -3.69 -1.45
C LEU A 62 17.97 -5.09 -1.70
N PRO A 63 17.22 -6.18 -1.41
CA PRO A 63 17.74 -7.52 -1.66
C PRO A 63 18.03 -7.70 -3.16
N VAL A 64 19.22 -8.19 -3.48
CA VAL A 64 19.72 -8.37 -4.85
C VAL A 64 19.34 -9.77 -5.34
N PHE A 65 18.87 -9.88 -6.59
CA PHE A 65 18.58 -11.17 -7.21
C PHE A 65 19.04 -11.20 -8.66
N ASP A 66 19.39 -12.40 -9.12
CA ASP A 66 19.85 -12.69 -10.48
C ASP A 66 18.68 -12.78 -11.49
N TYR A 67 17.85 -11.74 -11.56
CA TYR A 67 16.88 -11.57 -12.64
C TYR A 67 16.55 -10.11 -12.89
N THR A 68 16.36 -9.77 -14.16
CA THR A 68 15.90 -8.45 -14.57
C THR A 68 14.38 -8.35 -14.36
N PRO A 69 13.89 -7.32 -13.64
CA PRO A 69 12.45 -7.08 -13.55
C PRO A 69 11.81 -6.91 -14.93
N PRO A 70 10.53 -7.28 -15.10
CA PRO A 70 9.82 -7.10 -16.37
C PRO A 70 9.79 -5.62 -16.76
N VAL A 71 10.06 -5.35 -18.03
CA VAL A 71 10.22 -3.98 -18.56
C VAL A 71 8.97 -3.47 -19.28
N ASN A 72 8.15 -4.38 -19.81
CA ASN A 72 7.03 -4.02 -20.70
C ASN A 72 5.64 -4.25 -20.09
N THR A 73 5.58 -4.70 -18.83
CA THR A 73 4.32 -4.99 -18.15
C THR A 73 4.15 -4.09 -16.95
N TRP A 74 2.94 -3.55 -16.79
CA TRP A 74 2.57 -2.75 -15.63
C TRP A 74 2.66 -3.59 -14.34
N GLY A 75 2.76 -2.93 -13.19
CA GLY A 75 2.82 -3.60 -11.87
C GLY A 75 3.98 -3.11 -11.00
N LYS A 76 3.97 -3.53 -9.73
CA LYS A 76 5.03 -3.23 -8.76
C LYS A 76 5.92 -4.46 -8.54
N TRP A 77 6.39 -5.02 -9.65
CA TRP A 77 7.23 -6.22 -9.68
C TRP A 77 8.51 -6.15 -8.85
N PRO A 78 9.17 -5.00 -8.61
CA PRO A 78 10.28 -4.91 -7.67
C PRO A 78 9.97 -5.39 -6.23
N LYS A 79 8.68 -5.46 -5.83
CA LYS A 79 8.26 -6.11 -4.57
C LYS A 79 8.64 -7.60 -4.50
N SER A 80 8.91 -8.25 -5.63
CA SER A 80 9.40 -9.63 -5.68
C SER A 80 10.69 -9.83 -4.88
N ARG A 81 11.43 -8.74 -4.65
CA ARG A 81 12.63 -8.74 -3.83
C ARG A 81 12.40 -9.15 -2.38
N LEU A 82 11.17 -9.01 -1.89
CA LEU A 82 10.86 -9.28 -0.49
C LEU A 82 10.38 -10.71 -0.21
N TRP A 83 10.20 -11.54 -1.24
CA TRP A 83 9.59 -12.87 -1.08
C TRP A 83 10.56 -13.94 -0.54
N GLY A 84 11.86 -13.71 -0.64
CA GLY A 84 12.91 -14.66 -0.31
C GLY A 84 13.55 -14.43 1.05
N ASP A 85 14.87 -14.56 1.08
CA ASP A 85 15.71 -14.23 2.23
C ASP A 85 15.79 -12.70 2.40
N LEU A 86 15.63 -12.25 3.65
CA LEU A 86 15.69 -10.84 4.05
C LEU A 86 16.87 -10.56 4.99
N GLY A 87 17.84 -11.47 5.05
CA GLY A 87 19.02 -11.36 5.89
C GLY A 87 18.70 -11.59 7.36
N ASP A 88 18.94 -10.57 8.19
CA ASP A 88 18.69 -10.65 9.64
C ASP A 88 17.21 -10.54 10.01
N VAL A 89 16.34 -10.12 9.09
CA VAL A 89 14.89 -10.08 9.29
C VAL A 89 14.33 -11.48 9.12
N THR A 90 13.92 -12.12 10.22
CA THR A 90 13.41 -13.50 10.24
C THR A 90 12.08 -13.60 10.98
N GLY A 91 11.34 -14.70 10.82
CA GLY A 91 10.05 -14.88 11.50
C GLY A 91 8.89 -14.22 10.76
N VAL A 92 7.90 -13.67 11.49
CA VAL A 92 6.72 -13.05 10.87
C VAL A 92 6.93 -11.56 10.68
N VAL A 93 6.56 -11.08 9.50
CA VAL A 93 6.62 -9.66 9.13
C VAL A 93 5.28 -9.18 8.58
N LEU A 94 4.92 -7.94 8.92
CA LEU A 94 3.84 -7.20 8.28
C LEU A 94 4.44 -6.25 7.25
N PHE A 95 4.15 -6.48 5.97
CA PHE A 95 4.48 -5.54 4.91
C PHE A 95 3.45 -4.43 4.81
N LEU A 96 3.94 -3.19 4.71
CA LEU A 96 3.15 -2.00 4.44
C LEU A 96 3.74 -1.25 3.24
N ASP A 97 2.89 -0.94 2.27
CA ASP A 97 3.22 0.03 1.21
C ASP A 97 3.39 1.44 1.79
N LEU A 98 4.05 2.30 1.03
CA LEU A 98 4.32 3.69 1.43
C LEU A 98 3.11 4.61 1.25
N ASP A 99 2.20 4.27 0.33
CA ASP A 99 0.98 5.03 0.01
C ASP A 99 -0.23 4.54 0.83
N ILE A 100 -0.09 4.56 2.16
CA ILE A 100 -1.17 4.22 3.10
C ILE A 100 -1.36 5.29 4.17
N VAL A 101 -2.50 5.26 4.84
CA VAL A 101 -2.75 5.99 6.10
C VAL A 101 -3.23 5.01 7.15
N ILE A 102 -2.55 4.94 8.28
CA ILE A 102 -2.95 4.09 9.41
C ILE A 102 -3.93 4.88 10.28
N THR A 103 -5.12 4.32 10.46
CA THR A 103 -6.27 4.95 11.13
C THR A 103 -6.68 4.24 12.43
N GLY A 104 -6.04 3.12 12.77
CA GLY A 104 -6.31 2.38 14.00
C GLY A 104 -5.25 1.30 14.28
N SER A 105 -5.45 0.56 15.38
CA SER A 105 -4.43 -0.37 15.90
C SER A 105 -3.98 -1.43 14.88
N LEU A 106 -2.67 -1.57 14.75
CA LEU A 106 -1.98 -2.57 13.95
C LEU A 106 -1.82 -3.92 14.67
N ASP A 107 -2.09 -4.00 15.97
CA ASP A 107 -1.77 -5.19 16.78
C ASP A 107 -2.45 -6.46 16.26
N ASP A 108 -3.71 -6.35 15.81
CA ASP A 108 -4.43 -7.54 15.34
C ASP A 108 -3.95 -8.07 13.99
N PHE A 109 -3.17 -7.29 13.23
CA PHE A 109 -2.51 -7.83 12.03
C PHE A 109 -1.47 -8.90 12.40
N PHE A 110 -0.93 -8.91 13.63
CA PHE A 110 0.00 -9.94 14.12
C PHE A 110 -0.73 -11.12 14.80
N THR A 111 -1.92 -10.89 15.37
CA THR A 111 -2.66 -11.93 16.12
C THR A 111 -3.70 -12.67 15.28
N PHE A 112 -4.14 -12.12 14.15
CA PHE A 112 -5.15 -12.75 13.30
C PHE A 112 -4.66 -14.06 12.64
N GLY A 113 -5.42 -15.15 12.72
CA GLY A 113 -5.09 -16.41 12.05
C GLY A 113 -3.79 -17.07 12.54
N ASP A 114 -3.20 -17.93 11.71
CA ASP A 114 -1.95 -18.64 12.02
C ASP A 114 -0.73 -17.77 11.64
N PRO A 115 0.34 -17.70 12.46
CA PRO A 115 1.58 -17.00 12.11
C PRO A 115 2.18 -17.41 10.75
N ASP A 116 1.95 -18.65 10.32
CA ASP A 116 2.41 -19.14 9.03
C ASP A 116 1.51 -18.72 7.88
N ASP A 117 0.30 -18.23 8.11
CA ASP A 117 -0.59 -17.79 7.04
C ASP A 117 0.00 -16.61 6.25
N THR A 118 -0.08 -16.71 4.92
CA THR A 118 0.07 -15.55 4.04
C THR A 118 -1.28 -14.84 3.98
N VAL A 119 -1.36 -13.66 4.59
CA VAL A 119 -2.62 -12.89 4.68
C VAL A 119 -2.49 -11.62 3.86
N LEU A 120 -3.40 -11.42 2.90
CA LEU A 120 -3.46 -10.25 2.02
C LEU A 120 -4.72 -9.42 2.30
N GLY A 121 -4.78 -8.19 1.79
CA GLY A 121 -6.06 -7.51 1.67
C GLY A 121 -6.86 -8.00 0.47
N LEU A 122 -8.18 -8.02 0.58
CA LEU A 122 -9.04 -8.30 -0.56
C LEU A 122 -9.05 -7.11 -1.51
N ASN A 123 -8.88 -7.33 -2.82
CA ASN A 123 -8.96 -6.28 -3.82
C ASN A 123 -10.43 -5.95 -4.13
N PRO A 124 -10.91 -4.73 -3.83
CA PRO A 124 -12.30 -4.36 -4.08
C PRO A 124 -12.62 -4.20 -5.57
N ASN A 125 -11.62 -4.07 -6.45
CA ASN A 125 -11.83 -3.91 -7.89
C ASN A 125 -12.28 -5.19 -8.60
N THR A 126 -11.98 -6.36 -8.03
CA THR A 126 -12.30 -7.67 -8.62
C THR A 126 -13.04 -8.53 -7.60
N PRO A 127 -14.24 -8.13 -7.17
CA PRO A 127 -14.93 -8.77 -6.04
C PRO A 127 -15.30 -10.23 -6.32
N LEU A 128 -15.53 -10.59 -7.58
CA LEU A 128 -15.88 -11.95 -8.00
C LEU A 128 -14.66 -12.88 -8.15
N GLU A 129 -13.47 -12.33 -8.38
CA GLU A 129 -12.25 -13.12 -8.60
C GLU A 129 -11.52 -13.46 -7.29
N LYS A 130 -11.98 -12.90 -6.14
CA LYS A 130 -11.32 -13.01 -4.82
C LYS A 130 -9.80 -12.79 -4.90
N MET A 131 -9.38 -11.74 -5.60
CA MET A 131 -7.96 -11.43 -5.75
C MET A 131 -7.44 -10.61 -4.57
N GLY A 132 -6.21 -10.88 -4.15
CA GLY A 132 -5.55 -10.08 -3.13
C GLY A 132 -4.95 -8.79 -3.69
N GLN A 133 -4.70 -7.86 -2.77
CA GLN A 133 -3.83 -6.71 -2.95
C GLN A 133 -2.67 -6.80 -1.95
N THR A 134 -1.50 -6.30 -2.36
CA THR A 134 -0.21 -6.46 -1.66
C THR A 134 0.32 -5.15 -1.08
N SER A 135 -0.57 -4.22 -0.75
CA SER A 135 -0.26 -2.98 -0.02
C SER A 135 -0.22 -3.19 1.50
N VAL A 136 -0.95 -4.19 2.00
CA VAL A 136 -0.89 -4.62 3.40
C VAL A 136 -0.94 -6.14 3.41
N TYR A 137 0.18 -6.80 3.71
CA TYR A 137 0.20 -8.25 3.82
C TYR A 137 1.13 -8.76 4.90
N ARG A 138 0.79 -9.92 5.47
CA ARG A 138 1.63 -10.62 6.44
C ARG A 138 2.11 -11.92 5.86
N MET A 139 3.37 -12.24 6.12
CA MET A 139 3.95 -13.53 5.82
C MET A 139 5.02 -13.90 6.85
N ARG A 140 5.33 -15.20 6.93
CA ARG A 140 6.63 -15.64 7.46
C ARG A 140 7.70 -15.42 6.39
N VAL A 141 8.83 -14.82 6.77
CA VAL A 141 9.99 -14.62 5.90
C VAL A 141 10.41 -15.96 5.28
N GLY A 142 10.73 -15.95 3.99
CA GLY A 142 11.07 -17.14 3.21
C GLY A 142 9.88 -17.99 2.74
N LYS A 143 8.67 -17.82 3.28
CA LYS A 143 7.49 -18.60 2.84
C LYS A 143 7.13 -18.35 1.38
N LEU A 144 7.34 -17.13 0.88
CA LEU A 144 7.07 -16.78 -0.52
C LEU A 144 8.26 -17.06 -1.45
N LYS A 145 9.36 -17.64 -0.96
CA LYS A 145 10.57 -17.90 -1.76
C LYS A 145 10.28 -18.70 -3.06
N PRO A 146 9.40 -19.71 -3.08
CA PRO A 146 9.06 -20.43 -4.32
C PRO A 146 8.54 -19.51 -5.44
N LEU A 147 7.91 -18.38 -5.11
CA LEU A 147 7.46 -17.40 -6.12
C LEU A 147 8.64 -16.76 -6.84
N GLN A 148 9.78 -16.57 -6.16
CA GLN A 148 10.98 -16.05 -6.80
C GLN A 148 11.56 -17.04 -7.80
N GLU A 149 11.47 -18.34 -7.53
CA GLU A 149 11.94 -19.38 -8.45
C GLU A 149 11.09 -19.42 -9.73
N ILE A 150 9.76 -19.38 -9.57
CA ILE A 150 8.81 -19.27 -10.69
C ILE A 150 9.08 -17.98 -11.48
N PHE A 151 9.27 -16.87 -10.78
CA PHE A 151 9.49 -15.57 -11.42
C PHE A 151 10.85 -15.48 -12.12
N ARG A 152 11.92 -16.07 -11.55
CA ARG A 152 13.26 -16.07 -12.12
C ARG A 152 13.33 -16.85 -13.44
N ALA A 153 12.54 -17.90 -13.60
CA ALA A 153 12.54 -18.71 -14.82
C ALA A 153 12.19 -17.90 -16.07
N ASP A 154 11.18 -17.03 -15.97
CA ASP A 154 10.83 -16.05 -17.02
C ASP A 154 10.04 -14.87 -16.41
N PRO A 155 10.71 -13.80 -15.96
CA PRO A 155 10.05 -12.67 -15.31
C PRO A 155 9.03 -11.97 -16.22
N GLN A 156 9.33 -11.88 -17.52
CA GLN A 156 8.50 -11.16 -18.49
C GLN A 156 7.24 -11.97 -18.82
N ALA A 157 7.36 -13.28 -19.08
CA ALA A 157 6.19 -14.12 -19.29
C ALA A 157 5.29 -14.23 -18.06
N ALA A 158 5.88 -14.31 -16.85
CA ALA A 158 5.13 -14.25 -15.61
C ALA A 158 4.36 -12.92 -15.49
N ALA A 159 5.04 -11.80 -15.76
CA ALA A 159 4.40 -10.50 -15.72
C ALA A 159 3.28 -10.38 -16.76
N ASP A 160 3.48 -10.87 -17.97
CA ASP A 160 2.47 -10.80 -19.03
C ASP A 160 1.25 -11.67 -18.75
N LYS A 161 1.46 -12.85 -18.17
CA LYS A 161 0.38 -13.74 -17.75
C LYS A 161 -0.48 -13.12 -16.63
N TYR A 162 0.17 -12.59 -15.60
CA TYR A 162 -0.53 -12.16 -14.39
C TYR A 162 -0.87 -10.66 -14.36
N ARG A 163 -0.21 -9.85 -15.18
CA ARG A 163 -0.30 -8.39 -15.30
C ARG A 163 0.06 -7.57 -14.06
N TYR A 164 -0.22 -8.07 -12.86
CA TYR A 164 0.12 -7.40 -11.61
C TYR A 164 0.69 -8.41 -10.61
N GLU A 165 1.68 -7.99 -9.82
CA GLU A 165 2.37 -8.83 -8.85
C GLU A 165 1.42 -9.39 -7.78
N GLN A 166 0.40 -8.62 -7.38
CA GLN A 166 -0.63 -9.07 -6.44
C GLN A 166 -1.42 -10.29 -6.96
N ARG A 167 -1.64 -10.37 -8.29
CA ARG A 167 -2.32 -11.52 -8.91
C ARG A 167 -1.41 -12.74 -8.91
N PHE A 168 -0.13 -12.52 -9.18
CA PHE A 168 0.89 -13.57 -9.09
C PHE A 168 0.98 -14.16 -7.69
N VAL A 169 1.09 -13.31 -6.65
CA VAL A 169 1.14 -13.76 -5.26
C VAL A 169 -0.13 -14.52 -4.86
N THR A 170 -1.31 -13.95 -5.16
CA THR A 170 -2.60 -14.59 -4.82
C THR A 170 -2.72 -16.01 -5.39
N ARG A 171 -2.19 -16.24 -6.60
CA ARG A 171 -2.34 -17.52 -7.32
C ARG A 171 -1.24 -18.54 -7.00
N ASN A 172 -0.08 -18.11 -6.53
CA ASN A 172 1.10 -18.97 -6.39
C ASN A 172 1.61 -19.09 -4.94
N ALA A 173 1.08 -18.32 -3.98
CA ALA A 173 1.47 -18.41 -2.57
C ALA A 173 1.35 -19.85 -2.03
N PRO A 174 2.42 -20.43 -1.43
CA PRO A 174 2.35 -21.77 -0.86
C PRO A 174 1.31 -21.88 0.25
N GLY A 175 0.42 -22.85 0.15
CA GLY A 175 -0.73 -23.01 1.05
C GLY A 175 -1.88 -22.04 0.80
N GLY A 176 -1.82 -21.26 -0.29
CA GLY A 176 -2.82 -20.25 -0.64
C GLY A 176 -2.70 -18.96 0.17
N VAL A 177 -3.65 -18.05 -0.05
CA VAL A 177 -3.75 -16.78 0.69
C VAL A 177 -5.03 -16.74 1.52
N LYS A 178 -4.94 -16.11 2.69
CA LYS A 178 -6.10 -15.69 3.47
C LYS A 178 -6.30 -14.18 3.30
N PHE A 179 -7.49 -13.71 3.66
CA PHE A 179 -7.83 -12.30 3.57
C PHE A 179 -8.03 -11.69 4.96
N TRP A 180 -7.59 -10.44 5.12
CA TRP A 180 -7.92 -9.65 6.31
C TRP A 180 -9.44 -9.54 6.49
N PRO A 181 -9.93 -9.47 7.74
CA PRO A 181 -11.34 -9.23 8.01
C PRO A 181 -11.88 -8.00 7.27
N ARG A 182 -13.12 -8.10 6.79
CA ARG A 182 -13.79 -7.01 6.10
C ARG A 182 -13.83 -5.77 6.98
N GLY A 183 -13.50 -4.62 6.40
CA GLY A 183 -13.54 -3.33 7.08
C GLY A 183 -12.18 -2.88 7.63
N TRP A 184 -11.23 -3.80 7.88
CA TRP A 184 -9.88 -3.42 8.34
C TRP A 184 -9.15 -2.55 7.33
N LEU A 185 -9.32 -2.86 6.05
CA LEU A 185 -8.74 -2.10 4.94
C LEU A 185 -9.84 -1.35 4.18
N ALA A 186 -9.57 -0.09 3.86
CA ALA A 186 -10.41 0.70 2.96
C ALA A 186 -9.60 1.25 1.79
N HIS A 187 -10.17 1.18 0.60
CA HIS A 187 -9.63 1.80 -0.60
C HIS A 187 -10.08 3.26 -0.67
N PHE A 188 -9.14 4.21 -0.66
CA PHE A 188 -9.45 5.64 -0.57
C PHE A 188 -10.49 6.10 -1.61
N ARG A 189 -10.18 5.93 -2.90
CA ARG A 189 -11.06 6.39 -4.00
C ARG A 189 -12.44 5.71 -4.04
N MET A 190 -12.56 4.45 -3.61
CA MET A 190 -13.79 3.67 -3.75
C MET A 190 -14.67 3.71 -2.51
N GLN A 191 -14.07 3.86 -1.32
CA GLN A 191 -14.76 3.69 -0.05
C GLN A 191 -14.69 4.92 0.85
N CYS A 192 -13.72 5.82 0.65
CA CYS A 192 -13.61 7.04 1.43
C CYS A 192 -14.21 8.25 0.71
N VAL A 193 -13.98 8.36 -0.61
CA VAL A 193 -14.50 9.47 -1.42
C VAL A 193 -16.01 9.26 -1.68
N PRO A 194 -16.88 10.25 -1.38
CA PRO A 194 -18.30 10.15 -1.69
C PRO A 194 -18.55 10.08 -3.21
N ASN A 195 -19.59 9.36 -3.63
CA ASN A 195 -19.96 9.34 -5.05
C ASN A 195 -20.46 10.71 -5.52
N PHE A 196 -20.26 11.01 -6.80
CA PHE A 196 -20.92 12.14 -7.45
C PHE A 196 -22.44 12.07 -7.27
N PRO A 197 -23.12 13.18 -6.92
CA PRO A 197 -22.59 14.55 -6.75
C PRO A 197 -22.10 14.90 -5.33
N PHE A 198 -22.19 13.99 -4.36
CA PHE A 198 -21.88 14.27 -2.96
C PHE A 198 -20.42 14.68 -2.70
N ASN A 199 -19.46 14.26 -3.53
CA ASN A 199 -18.06 14.70 -3.44
C ASN A 199 -17.88 16.22 -3.55
N TYR A 200 -18.85 16.94 -4.12
CA TYR A 200 -18.78 18.41 -4.23
C TYR A 200 -18.99 19.13 -2.91
N TRP A 201 -19.72 18.53 -1.96
CA TRP A 201 -20.05 19.17 -0.69
C TRP A 201 -19.72 18.31 0.54
N ARG A 202 -19.23 17.09 0.36
CA ARG A 202 -18.77 16.22 1.45
C ARG A 202 -17.30 15.84 1.23
N GLU A 203 -16.52 16.00 2.28
CA GLU A 203 -15.15 15.49 2.34
C GLU A 203 -15.14 13.95 2.35
N ALA A 204 -14.02 13.36 1.92
CA ALA A 204 -13.76 11.94 2.12
C ALA A 204 -13.80 11.57 3.60
N ARG A 205 -14.29 10.37 3.93
CA ARG A 205 -14.42 9.90 5.33
C ARG A 205 -13.84 8.52 5.50
N ILE A 206 -13.31 8.24 6.69
CA ILE A 206 -12.82 6.91 7.05
C ILE A 206 -14.04 6.01 7.35
N PRO A 207 -14.22 4.87 6.65
CA PRO A 207 -15.25 3.91 7.00
C PRO A 207 -15.07 3.36 8.43
N ARG A 208 -16.18 3.06 9.10
CA ARG A 208 -16.12 2.54 10.48
C ARG A 208 -15.33 1.22 10.55
N GLY A 209 -14.41 1.13 11.51
CA GLY A 209 -13.60 -0.07 11.73
C GLY A 209 -12.37 -0.19 10.82
N THR A 210 -12.12 0.80 9.96
CA THR A 210 -10.89 0.86 9.16
C THR A 210 -9.68 1.11 10.03
N ARG A 211 -8.66 0.27 9.81
CA ARG A 211 -7.35 0.34 10.46
C ARG A 211 -6.31 0.91 9.52
N ILE A 212 -6.43 0.64 8.22
CA ILE A 212 -5.55 1.18 7.18
C ILE A 212 -6.37 1.59 5.96
N VAL A 213 -6.17 2.83 5.51
CA VAL A 213 -6.65 3.30 4.21
C VAL A 213 -5.52 3.19 3.19
N ILE A 214 -5.75 2.48 2.09
CA ILE A 214 -4.78 2.32 1.00
C ILE A 214 -5.06 3.32 -0.13
N PHE A 215 -3.99 3.86 -0.74
CA PHE A 215 -4.02 4.85 -1.81
C PHE A 215 -3.50 4.28 -3.15
N PRO A 216 -4.22 3.34 -3.78
CA PRO A 216 -3.74 2.74 -5.02
C PRO A 216 -3.87 3.70 -6.20
N GLY A 217 -2.83 3.74 -7.04
CA GLY A 217 -2.82 4.43 -8.33
C GLY A 217 -1.99 5.72 -8.30
N ASN A 218 -2.57 6.80 -8.82
CA ASN A 218 -1.89 8.10 -8.99
C ASN A 218 -2.26 9.12 -7.91
N LEU A 219 -3.15 8.77 -6.99
CA LEU A 219 -3.61 9.65 -5.92
C LEU A 219 -2.97 9.15 -4.63
N ASN A 220 -1.99 9.89 -4.12
CA ASN A 220 -1.28 9.60 -2.87
C ASN A 220 -1.80 10.50 -1.71
N PRO A 221 -1.39 10.26 -0.46
CA PRO A 221 -1.80 11.09 0.67
C PRO A 221 -1.58 12.61 0.47
N PRO A 222 -0.45 13.10 -0.06
CA PRO A 222 -0.27 14.53 -0.35
C PRO A 222 -1.30 15.10 -1.34
N ASP A 223 -1.74 14.29 -2.31
CA ASP A 223 -2.75 14.69 -3.29
C ASP A 223 -4.13 14.82 -2.63
N ALA A 224 -4.47 13.91 -1.72
CA ALA A 224 -5.70 14.01 -0.95
C ALA A 224 -5.71 15.24 -0.03
N ILE A 225 -4.59 15.54 0.62
CA ILE A 225 -4.43 16.75 1.44
C ILE A 225 -4.66 17.99 0.57
N ALA A 226 -4.05 18.04 -0.60
CA ALA A 226 -4.22 19.14 -1.55
C ALA A 226 -5.60 19.18 -2.25
N GLY A 227 -6.45 18.16 -2.08
CA GLY A 227 -7.74 18.07 -2.77
C GLY A 227 -7.62 17.88 -4.28
N ARG A 228 -6.62 17.13 -4.74
CA ARG A 228 -6.38 16.84 -6.17
C ARG A 228 -6.41 15.34 -6.44
N TRP A 229 -6.78 14.93 -7.66
CA TRP A 229 -6.94 13.51 -8.02
C TRP A 229 -5.63 12.86 -8.52
N SER A 230 -4.63 13.68 -8.82
CA SER A 230 -3.30 13.32 -9.30
C SER A 230 -2.35 14.47 -9.01
N GLU A 231 -1.05 14.18 -8.86
CA GLU A 231 0.02 15.17 -8.73
C GLU A 231 0.01 16.25 -9.83
N LYS A 232 -0.49 15.89 -11.02
CA LYS A 232 -0.57 16.77 -12.20
C LYS A 232 -1.76 17.73 -12.15
N ASP A 233 -2.71 17.49 -11.25
CA ASP A 233 -3.92 18.28 -11.14
C ASP A 233 -3.70 19.49 -10.21
N GLN A 234 -4.30 20.62 -10.56
CA GLN A 234 -4.39 21.76 -9.66
C GLN A 234 -5.73 21.70 -8.95
N HIS A 235 -5.73 21.97 -7.64
CA HIS A 235 -6.97 22.06 -6.89
C HIS A 235 -7.85 23.19 -7.43
N ARG A 236 -9.15 22.92 -7.53
CA ARG A 236 -10.17 23.90 -7.96
C ARG A 236 -11.26 23.94 -6.92
N SER A 237 -11.90 25.10 -6.77
CA SER A 237 -13.15 25.18 -6.01
C SER A 237 -14.23 24.34 -6.71
N ALA A 238 -15.25 23.90 -5.97
CA ALA A 238 -16.36 23.11 -6.50
C ALA A 238 -16.99 23.76 -7.75
N LEU A 239 -17.26 25.08 -7.68
CA LEU A 239 -17.86 25.83 -8.80
C LEU A 239 -16.92 25.94 -9.99
N ASP A 240 -15.63 26.22 -9.77
CA ASP A 240 -14.66 26.29 -10.87
C ASP A 240 -14.45 24.91 -11.52
N HIS A 241 -14.44 23.84 -10.73
CA HIS A 241 -14.36 22.49 -11.24
C HIS A 241 -15.59 22.11 -12.10
N LEU A 242 -16.80 22.53 -11.68
CA LEU A 242 -18.01 22.35 -12.49
C LEU A 242 -17.94 23.17 -13.79
N ARG A 243 -17.48 24.42 -13.76
CA ARG A 243 -17.27 25.24 -14.96
C ARG A 243 -16.26 24.60 -15.92
N ALA A 244 -15.17 24.05 -15.38
CA ALA A 244 -14.14 23.33 -16.14
C ALA A 244 -14.68 22.12 -16.92
N THR A 245 -15.90 21.67 -16.60
CA THR A 245 -16.58 20.60 -17.34
C THR A 245 -16.95 21.01 -18.77
N PHE A 246 -17.19 22.31 -19.01
CA PHE A 246 -17.78 22.84 -20.24
C PHE A 246 -16.87 23.81 -21.02
N ASP A 247 -15.72 24.21 -20.46
CA ASP A 247 -14.85 25.26 -21.05
C ASP A 247 -13.53 24.74 -21.65
N GLY A 248 -13.44 23.43 -21.89
CA GLY A 248 -12.26 22.79 -22.49
C GLY A 248 -11.11 22.47 -21.53
N ARG A 249 -11.19 22.84 -20.24
CA ARG A 249 -10.15 22.53 -19.24
C ARG A 249 -10.20 21.11 -18.66
N ARG A 250 -11.13 20.27 -19.13
CA ARG A 250 -11.29 18.86 -18.74
C ARG A 250 -10.27 17.98 -19.47
N ARG A 251 -9.51 17.18 -18.73
CA ARG A 251 -8.47 16.26 -19.27
C ARG A 251 -8.96 14.86 -19.60
N GLU A 252 -10.19 14.54 -19.20
CA GLU A 252 -10.75 13.20 -19.26
C GLU A 252 -12.22 13.20 -19.70
N SER A 253 -12.89 12.05 -19.67
CA SER A 253 -14.32 12.00 -20.00
C SER A 253 -15.16 12.76 -18.98
N LEU A 254 -16.31 13.28 -19.40
CA LEU A 254 -17.26 14.01 -18.55
C LEU A 254 -17.54 13.28 -17.23
N SER A 255 -17.86 11.98 -17.32
CA SER A 255 -18.17 11.14 -16.16
C SER A 255 -16.99 10.99 -15.20
N LYS A 256 -15.76 10.87 -15.72
CA LYS A 256 -14.58 10.75 -14.84
C LYS A 256 -14.28 12.08 -14.16
N HIS A 257 -14.27 13.18 -14.93
CA HIS A 257 -14.06 14.53 -14.41
C HIS A 257 -14.99 14.82 -13.23
N LEU A 258 -16.30 14.64 -13.41
CA LEU A 258 -17.27 14.88 -12.32
C LEU A 258 -17.02 14.02 -11.08
N ARG A 259 -16.59 12.76 -11.25
CA ARG A 259 -16.27 11.84 -10.14
C ARG A 259 -14.91 12.10 -9.50
N HIS A 260 -13.99 12.74 -10.21
CA HIS A 260 -12.63 13.01 -9.77
C HIS A 260 -12.46 14.37 -9.08
N TYR A 261 -13.56 15.06 -8.80
CA TYR A 261 -13.53 16.18 -7.86
C TYR A 261 -13.29 15.67 -6.42
N LEU A 262 -12.31 16.26 -5.74
CA LEU A 262 -11.95 15.96 -4.36
C LEU A 262 -11.83 17.26 -3.58
N ARG A 263 -12.43 17.31 -2.39
CA ARG A 263 -12.18 18.37 -1.42
C ARG A 263 -10.89 18.05 -0.66
N PRO A 264 -10.09 19.06 -0.24
CA PRO A 264 -8.95 18.84 0.65
C PRO A 264 -9.36 17.96 1.85
N VAL A 265 -8.59 16.91 2.11
CA VAL A 265 -8.95 15.89 3.10
C VAL A 265 -8.15 16.10 4.37
N GLY A 266 -8.77 16.76 5.35
CA GLY A 266 -8.13 17.19 6.59
C GLY A 266 -7.72 16.04 7.49
N TRP A 267 -8.46 14.93 7.52
CA TRP A 267 -8.05 13.78 8.33
C TRP A 267 -6.80 13.08 7.78
N VAL A 268 -6.53 13.18 6.47
CA VAL A 268 -5.30 12.64 5.89
C VAL A 268 -4.11 13.45 6.39
N ASP A 269 -4.23 14.79 6.38
CA ASP A 269 -3.20 15.71 6.88
C ASP A 269 -2.90 15.46 8.38
N GLN A 270 -3.94 15.25 9.17
CA GLN A 270 -3.81 15.00 10.62
C GLN A 270 -3.10 13.66 10.94
N LEU A 271 -3.31 12.63 10.12
CA LEU A 271 -2.82 11.28 10.38
C LEU A 271 -1.51 10.96 9.65
N TRP A 272 -1.33 11.44 8.43
CA TRP A 272 -0.17 11.21 7.57
C TRP A 272 0.92 12.26 7.84
N ARG A 273 1.59 12.12 8.98
CA ARG A 273 2.66 13.02 9.42
C ARG A 273 3.65 12.29 10.31
N ASP A 274 4.86 12.81 10.40
CA ASP A 274 5.82 12.47 11.45
C ASP A 274 5.28 12.97 12.81
#